data_AF-A0A0P8B1I0-F1
#
_entry.id   AF-A0A0P8B1I0-F1
#
_cell.length_a   1.000
_cell.length_b   1.000
_cell.length_c   1.000
_cell.angle_alpha   90.00
_cell.angle_beta   90.00
_cell.angle_gamma   90.00
#
_symmetry.space_group_name_H-M   'P 1'
#
loop_
_entity.id
_entity.type
_entity.pdbx_description
1 polymer ?
#
loop_
_entity_poly.entity_id
_entity_poly.type
_entity_poly.pdbx_seq_one_letter_code
_entity_poly.pdbx_strand_id
1 'polypeptide(L)' 'MTIQRIIIVGGGTAGWMAAAALSRLKAGRSVEITLIESESIGTVGVGEATIPPFVGFNQLLGVDEREMLAAVGGTFKLG' A
#
# COMPACT_ATOMS: atom_id res chain seq x y z
N MET A 1 5.45 17.95 -21.20
CA MET A 1 4.90 18.36 -19.89
C MET A 1 5.26 17.28 -18.87
N THR A 2 5.61 17.64 -17.64
CA THR A 2 5.86 16.70 -16.55
C THR A 2 4.61 16.51 -15.70
N ILE A 3 4.37 15.30 -15.17
CA ILE A 3 3.25 15.04 -14.26
C ILE A 3 3.55 15.71 -12.92
N GLN A 4 2.65 16.56 -12.43
CA GLN A 4 2.78 17.31 -11.18
C GLN A 4 1.87 16.79 -10.07
N ARG A 5 0.75 16.14 -10.43
CA ARG A 5 -0.27 15.68 -9.50
C ARG A 5 -0.82 14.32 -9.91
N ILE A 6 -0.94 13.41 -8.94
CA ILE A 6 -1.54 12.09 -9.08
C ILE A 6 -2.71 12.01 -8.09
N ILE A 7 -3.90 11.73 -8.59
CA ILE A 7 -5.11 11.52 -7.77
C ILE A 7 -5.47 10.03 -7.81
N ILE A 8 -5.54 9.41 -6.65
CA ILE A 8 -5.98 8.02 -6.46
C ILE A 8 -7.43 8.08 -5.95
N VAL A 9 -8.36 7.52 -6.73
CA VAL A 9 -9.79 7.49 -6.37
C VAL A 9 -10.12 6.07 -5.92
N GLY A 10 -10.44 5.92 -4.64
CA GLY A 10 -10.65 4.64 -3.98
C GLY A 10 -9.53 4.31 -3.00
N GLY A 11 -9.93 3.97 -1.76
CA GLY A 11 -9.04 3.49 -0.71
C GLY A 11 -8.84 1.98 -0.78
N GLY A 12 -8.97 1.32 0.38
CA GLY A 12 -8.72 -0.11 0.52
C GLY A 12 -7.28 -0.50 0.19
N THR A 13 -7.02 -1.79 0.05
CA THR A 13 -5.67 -2.33 -0.18
C THR A 13 -5.02 -1.72 -1.44
N ALA A 14 -5.77 -1.66 -2.56
CA ALA A 14 -5.24 -1.16 -3.82
C ALA A 14 -4.83 0.33 -3.78
N GLY A 15 -5.71 1.19 -3.26
CA GLY A 15 -5.45 2.64 -3.18
C GLY A 15 -4.27 2.96 -2.28
N TRP A 16 -4.24 2.36 -1.09
CA TRP A 16 -3.18 2.61 -0.11
C TRP A 16 -1.83 2.01 -0.53
N MET A 17 -1.80 0.83 -1.17
CA MET A 17 -0.55 0.28 -1.74
C MET A 17 0.00 1.18 -2.85
N ALA A 18 -0.85 1.70 -3.73
CA ALA A 18 -0.44 2.64 -4.78
C ALA A 18 0.10 3.94 -4.18
N ALA A 19 -0.61 4.52 -3.20
CA ALA A 19 -0.20 5.76 -2.54
C ALA A 19 1.15 5.61 -1.84
N ALA A 20 1.38 4.52 -1.12
CA ALA A 20 2.62 4.24 -0.41
C ALA A 20 3.81 4.09 -1.39
N ALA A 21 3.65 3.26 -2.43
CA ALA A 21 4.69 3.02 -3.42
C ALA A 21 5.04 4.30 -4.19
N LEU A 22 4.05 5.04 -4.67
CA LEU A 22 4.27 6.30 -5.37
C LEU A 22 4.92 7.35 -4.47
N SER A 23 4.52 7.42 -3.19
CA SER A 23 5.10 8.34 -2.22
C SER A 23 6.57 8.05 -1.93
N ARG A 24 6.95 6.77 -1.88
CA ARG A 24 8.33 6.32 -1.73
C ARG A 24 9.15 6.60 -3.00
N LEU A 25 8.61 6.25 -4.17
CA LEU A 25 9.31 6.35 -5.45
C LEU A 25 9.43 7.78 -5.98
N LYS A 26 8.56 8.71 -5.53
CA LYS A 26 8.66 10.13 -5.91
C LYS A 26 9.80 10.88 -5.23
N ALA A 27 10.60 10.24 -4.35
CA ALA A 27 11.69 10.90 -3.64
C ALA A 27 12.55 11.75 -4.60
N GLY A 28 12.70 13.04 -4.28
CA GLY A 28 13.42 14.01 -5.12
C GLY A 28 12.62 14.63 -6.28
N ARG A 29 11.33 14.30 -6.44
CA ARG A 29 10.43 14.90 -7.42
C ARG A 29 9.30 15.67 -6.75
N SER A 30 9.00 16.85 -7.27
CA SER A 30 7.85 17.66 -6.85
C SER A 30 6.55 17.12 -7.47
N VAL A 31 6.09 15.96 -6.98
CA VAL A 31 4.79 15.37 -7.37
C VAL A 31 3.89 15.31 -6.14
N GLU A 32 2.71 15.89 -6.26
CA GLU A 32 1.64 15.80 -5.27
C GLU A 32 0.86 14.49 -5.48
N ILE A 33 0.61 13.75 -4.41
CA ILE A 33 -0.16 12.50 -4.43
C ILE A 33 -1.32 12.70 -3.45
N THR A 34 -2.55 12.54 -3.95
CA THR A 34 -3.77 12.68 -3.15
C THR A 34 -4.59 11.40 -3.31
N LEU A 35 -5.02 10.81 -2.21
CA LEU A 35 -5.96 9.70 -2.19
C LEU A 35 -7.32 10.20 -1.70
N ILE A 36 -8.38 9.84 -2.41
CA ILE A 36 -9.77 10.15 -2.07
C ILE A 36 -10.46 8.81 -1.80
N GLU A 37 -10.84 8.56 -0.55
CA GLU A 37 -11.60 7.37 -0.17
C GLU A 37 -12.97 7.74 0.42
N SER A 38 -13.89 6.78 0.35
CA SER A 38 -15.25 6.92 0.85
C SER A 38 -15.40 6.17 2.16
N GLU A 39 -15.95 6.80 3.19
CA GLU A 39 -16.22 6.16 4.48
C GLU A 39 -17.44 5.21 4.45
N SER A 40 -18.22 5.24 3.38
CA SER A 40 -19.57 4.66 3.32
C SER A 40 -19.66 3.15 3.12
N ILE A 41 -18.53 2.44 2.90
CA ILE A 41 -18.51 0.98 2.77
C ILE A 41 -17.39 0.42 3.66
N GLY A 42 -17.76 -0.20 4.78
CA GLY A 42 -16.82 -0.93 5.63
C GLY A 42 -16.31 -2.20 4.95
N THR A 43 -15.05 -2.56 5.21
CA THR A 43 -14.46 -3.81 4.71
C THR A 43 -14.95 -5.00 5.54
N VAL A 44 -15.25 -6.12 4.88
CA VAL A 44 -15.42 -7.42 5.56
C VAL A 44 -14.05 -8.12 5.58
N GLY A 45 -13.47 -8.29 6.76
CA GLY A 45 -12.18 -8.97 6.91
C GLY A 45 -12.33 -10.49 6.84
N VAL A 46 -12.12 -11.08 5.66
CA VAL A 46 -12.12 -12.56 5.47
C VAL A 46 -10.72 -13.17 5.46
N GLY A 47 -9.68 -12.35 5.60
CA GLY A 47 -8.28 -12.74 5.45
C GLY A 47 -7.87 -12.81 3.97
N GLU A 48 -6.68 -12.29 3.66
CA GLU A 48 -6.12 -12.30 2.31
C GLU A 48 -4.73 -12.95 2.32
N ALA A 49 -4.48 -13.84 1.36
CA ALA A 49 -3.16 -14.45 1.17
C ALA A 49 -2.36 -13.70 0.11
N THR A 50 -1.04 -13.65 0.27
CA THR A 50 -0.11 -13.08 -0.70
C THR A 50 0.80 -14.16 -1.32
N ILE A 51 1.72 -13.73 -2.17
CA ILE A 51 2.80 -14.52 -2.77
C ILE A 51 4.16 -13.87 -2.45
N PRO A 52 5.30 -14.60 -2.57
CA PRO A 52 6.61 -14.10 -2.14
C PRO A 52 7.03 -12.69 -2.61
N PRO A 53 6.66 -12.20 -3.81
CA PRO A 53 6.93 -10.81 -4.21
C PRO A 53 6.45 -9.72 -3.22
N PHE A 54 5.47 -10.03 -2.37
CA PHE A 54 4.99 -9.10 -1.35
C PHE A 54 6.07 -8.70 -0.34
N VAL A 55 7.04 -9.59 -0.06
CA VAL A 55 8.20 -9.27 0.79
C VAL A 55 9.02 -8.13 0.17
N GLY A 56 9.24 -8.18 -1.15
CA GLY A 56 9.96 -7.13 -1.89
C GLY A 56 9.20 -5.80 -1.90
N PHE A 57 7.86 -5.84 -1.94
CA PHE A 57 7.03 -4.64 -1.82
C PHE A 57 7.22 -3.95 -0.46
N ASN A 58 7.21 -4.70 0.64
CA ASN A 58 7.44 -4.14 1.97
C ASN A 58 8.85 -3.57 2.13
N GLN A 59 9.86 -4.26 1.58
CA GLN A 59 11.25 -3.78 1.56
C GLN A 59 11.38 -2.46 0.79
N LEU A 60 10.71 -2.31 -0.36
CA LEU A 60 10.69 -1.05 -1.11
C LEU A 60 10.18 0.11 -0.24
N LEU A 61 9.11 -0.13 0.51
CA LEU A 61 8.49 0.84 1.41
C LEU A 61 9.31 1.10 2.68
N GLY A 62 10.28 0.24 3.00
CA GLY A 62 11.03 0.30 4.25
C GLY A 62 10.20 -0.15 5.46
N VAL A 63 9.20 -1.00 5.23
CA VAL A 63 8.35 -1.57 6.28
C VAL A 63 9.01 -2.81 6.85
N ASP A 64 9.17 -2.86 8.17
CA ASP A 64 9.69 -4.05 8.85
C ASP A 64 8.65 -5.18 8.82
N GLU A 65 9.09 -6.38 8.43
CA GLU A 65 8.21 -7.52 8.25
C GLU A 65 7.58 -7.99 9.57
N ARG A 66 8.33 -7.95 10.68
CA ARG A 66 7.83 -8.36 11.99
C ARG A 66 6.78 -7.39 12.49
N GLU A 67 7.03 -6.08 12.35
CA GLU A 67 6.06 -5.04 12.69
C GLU A 67 4.78 -5.17 11.87
N MET A 68 4.92 -5.36 10.55
CA MET A 68 3.78 -5.53 9.63
C MET A 68 2.93 -6.74 10.01
N LEU A 69 3.55 -7.92 10.20
CA LEU A 69 2.84 -9.14 10.58
C LEU A 69 2.08 -8.97 11.90
N ALA A 70 2.67 -8.32 12.89
CA ALA A 70 2.03 -8.04 14.17
C ALA A 70 0.83 -7.08 14.02
N ALA A 71 0.95 -6.05 13.18
CA ALA A 71 -0.10 -5.05 12.96
C ALA A 71 -1.33 -5.63 12.24
N VAL A 72 -1.16 -6.63 11.38
CA VAL A 72 -2.24 -7.21 10.56
C VAL A 72 -2.74 -8.58 11.03
N GLY A 73 -2.17 -9.13 12.11
CA GLY A 73 -2.47 -10.50 12.56
C GLY A 73 -2.07 -11.57 11.54
N GLY A 74 -0.99 -11.32 10.79
CA GLY A 74 -0.55 -12.17 9.68
C GLY A 74 0.21 -13.43 10.13
N THR A 75 0.23 -14.44 9.26
CA THR A 75 1.01 -15.67 9.44
C THR A 75 1.78 -16.01 8.15
N PHE A 76 2.77 -16.90 8.25
CA PHE A 76 3.49 -17.37 7.06
C PHE A 76 2.65 -18.34 6.23
N LYS A 77 2.67 -18.16 4.91
CA LYS A 77 2.13 -19.09 3.92
C LYS A 77 3.27 -19.77 3.19
N LEU A 78 3.33 -21.11 3.23
CA LEU A 78 4.38 -21.93 2.59
C LEU A 78 3.88 -22.70 1.35
N GLY A 79 2.59 -22.57 1.02
CA GLY A 79 1.89 -23.23 -0.08
C GLY A 79 0.42 -22.84 -0.03
#